data_AF-A0A2D4NA06-F1
#
_entry.id   AF-A0A2D4NA06-F1
#
_cell.length_a   1.000
_cell.length_b   1.000
_cell.length_c   1.000
_cell.angle_alpha   90.00
_cell.angle_beta   90.00
_cell.angle_gamma   90.00
#
_symmetry.space_group_name_H-M   'P 1'
#
loop_
_entity.id
_entity.type
_entity.pdbx_description
1 polymer ?
#
loop_
_entity_poly.entity_id
_entity_poly.type
_entity_poly.pdbx_seq_one_letter_code
_entity_poly.pdbx_strand_id
1 'polypeptide(L)'
;VYEFNLTGTPETYSLCEVSVSTEGVIKQRRLPDQFSKLADRIQLNGRYYLKNNMETETLCSDEDAQELLRESQISLLQLSTIEVATQLSMRDFELFRNIEPTEYIDELYKLDSKTGNTNLKQFEDVINQETFWVATEILSETNQLKRMKIVKHFIKIALHCRECKNFNSMFAVISGLNLAPVARLRGTWEKLPSKYEKHLRDLQDLFDPSRNMAKYRNILSSQSMQPPIIPLFPVVKKDITFLHEGNDSKVDGLVNFEKLRMIAKEIRQVVRMTSANMDPAVMFRQRYGIGIEKCGM
;
A
#
# COMPACT_ATOMS: atom_id res chain seq x y z
N VAL A 1 -6.87 16.22 38.93
CA VAL A 1 -7.13 15.71 37.57
C VAL A 1 -7.74 14.33 37.75
N TYR A 2 -9.08 14.24 37.74
CA TYR A 2 -9.83 12.98 37.77
C TYR A 2 -10.43 12.78 36.38
N GLU A 3 -9.61 12.43 35.40
CA GLU A 3 -10.08 12.34 34.00
C GLU A 3 -10.92 11.09 33.70
N PHE A 4 -11.05 10.14 34.64
CA PHE A 4 -11.70 8.86 34.38
C PHE A 4 -12.53 8.29 35.54
N ASN A 5 -12.95 9.12 36.52
CA ASN A 5 -13.68 8.66 37.71
C ASN A 5 -13.00 7.50 38.48
N LEU A 6 -11.66 7.39 38.40
CA LEU A 6 -10.89 6.37 39.11
C LEU A 6 -10.77 6.76 40.59
N THR A 7 -11.21 5.88 41.48
CA THR A 7 -11.24 6.12 42.94
C THR A 7 -10.12 5.43 43.72
N GLY A 8 -9.19 4.75 43.02
CA GLY A 8 -8.11 3.94 43.62
C GLY A 8 -6.71 4.31 43.12
N THR A 9 -5.67 3.72 43.70
CA THR A 9 -4.28 3.92 43.25
C THR A 9 -4.03 3.19 41.93
N PRO A 10 -3.02 3.57 41.12
CA PRO A 10 -2.76 2.94 39.82
C PRO A 10 -2.63 1.41 39.91
N GLU A 11 -2.11 0.88 41.01
CA GLU A 11 -1.92 -0.56 41.25
C GLU A 11 -3.23 -1.32 41.45
N THR A 12 -4.34 -0.62 41.72
CA THR A 12 -5.67 -1.24 41.83
C THR A 12 -6.29 -1.53 40.47
N TYR A 13 -5.69 -1.07 39.37
CA TYR A 13 -6.22 -1.27 38.03
C TYR A 13 -5.24 -2.06 37.16
N SER A 14 -5.79 -2.80 36.20
CA SER A 14 -5.05 -3.49 35.16
C SER A 14 -5.57 -3.09 33.79
N LEU A 15 -4.67 -2.89 32.82
CA LEU A 15 -5.07 -2.75 31.43
C LEU A 15 -5.43 -4.13 30.86
N CYS A 16 -6.63 -4.24 30.30
CA CYS A 16 -7.12 -5.44 29.66
C CYS A 16 -7.45 -5.16 28.19
N GLU A 17 -7.14 -6.11 27.32
CA GLU A 17 -7.62 -6.15 25.96
C GLU A 17 -8.82 -7.12 25.89
N VAL A 18 -9.92 -6.65 25.32
CA VAL A 18 -11.05 -7.50 24.93
C VAL A 18 -11.10 -7.53 23.42
N SER A 19 -11.24 -8.73 22.86
CA SER A 19 -11.41 -8.95 21.42
C SER A 19 -12.55 -9.93 21.16
N VAL A 20 -13.23 -9.78 20.03
CA VAL A 20 -14.36 -10.64 19.66
C VAL A 20 -13.98 -11.44 18.41
N SER A 21 -14.02 -12.77 18.49
CA SER A 21 -13.73 -13.62 17.33
C SER A 21 -14.82 -13.51 16.26
N THR A 22 -14.55 -14.01 15.05
CA THR A 22 -15.52 -14.10 13.96
C THR A 22 -16.76 -14.92 14.31
N GLU A 23 -16.63 -15.87 15.25
CA GLU A 23 -17.71 -16.70 15.79
C GLU A 23 -18.47 -16.01 16.94
N GLY A 24 -18.12 -14.77 17.29
CA GLY A 24 -18.72 -14.00 18.38
C GLY A 24 -18.16 -14.32 19.77
N VAL A 25 -17.04 -15.04 19.87
CA VAL A 25 -16.46 -15.41 21.17
C VAL A 25 -15.66 -14.23 21.75
N ILE A 26 -16.04 -13.79 22.94
CA ILE A 26 -15.33 -12.75 23.70
C ILE A 26 -14.06 -13.35 24.32
N LYS A 27 -12.91 -12.78 23.99
CA LYS A 27 -11.61 -13.11 24.58
C LYS A 27 -11.10 -11.92 25.37
N GLN A 28 -10.73 -12.14 26.62
CA GLN A 28 -10.15 -11.14 27.49
C GLN A 28 -8.73 -11.53 27.90
N ARG A 29 -7.81 -10.57 27.85
CA ARG A 29 -6.43 -10.74 28.28
C ARG A 29 -5.95 -9.53 29.09
N ARG A 30 -5.31 -9.77 30.23
CA ARG A 30 -4.54 -8.74 30.94
C ARG A 30 -3.23 -8.47 30.19
N LEU A 31 -2.95 -7.20 29.95
CA LEU A 31 -1.71 -6.74 29.34
C LEU A 31 -0.63 -6.51 30.41
N PRO A 32 0.67 -6.56 30.05
CA PRO A 32 1.75 -6.19 30.96
C PRO A 32 1.64 -4.73 31.40
N ASP A 33 2.12 -4.41 32.60
CA ASP A 33 2.06 -3.05 33.17
C ASP A 33 2.86 -2.03 32.33
N GLN A 34 3.91 -2.49 31.63
CA GLN A 34 4.61 -1.72 30.62
C GLN A 34 4.25 -2.21 29.23
N PHE A 35 3.38 -1.48 28.55
CA PHE A 35 2.96 -1.79 27.19
C PHE A 35 2.88 -0.53 26.34
N SER A 36 3.66 -0.47 25.26
CA SER A 36 3.78 0.70 24.40
C SER A 36 3.12 0.47 23.03
N LYS A 37 2.78 1.58 22.36
CA LYS A 37 2.13 1.60 21.04
C LYS A 37 0.78 0.88 21.02
N LEU A 38 -0.06 1.17 22.02
CA LEU A 38 -1.40 0.57 22.16
C LEU A 38 -2.23 0.72 20.88
N ALA A 39 -2.25 1.92 20.30
CA ALA A 39 -3.01 2.23 19.09
C ALA A 39 -2.56 1.38 17.89
N ASP A 40 -1.27 1.14 17.72
CA ASP A 40 -0.72 0.36 16.59
C ASP A 40 -0.99 -1.15 16.73
N ARG A 41 -1.30 -1.61 17.94
CA ARG A 41 -1.44 -3.04 18.26
C ARG A 41 -2.88 -3.53 18.32
N ILE A 42 -3.84 -2.62 18.46
CA ILE A 42 -5.24 -2.99 18.63
C ILE A 42 -5.82 -3.51 17.31
N GLN A 43 -6.56 -4.61 17.37
CA GLN A 43 -7.31 -5.12 16.23
C GLN A 43 -8.64 -4.37 16.08
N LEU A 44 -9.24 -4.36 14.88
CA LEU A 44 -10.51 -3.68 14.62
C LEU A 44 -11.65 -4.18 15.52
N ASN A 45 -11.64 -5.49 15.79
CA ASN A 45 -12.54 -6.22 16.68
C ASN A 45 -12.05 -6.23 18.15
N GLY A 46 -11.16 -5.31 18.52
CA GLY A 46 -10.57 -5.21 19.86
C GLY A 46 -10.79 -3.84 20.51
N ARG A 47 -10.89 -3.81 21.83
CA ARG A 47 -10.98 -2.60 22.66
C ARG A 47 -10.13 -2.76 23.93
N TYR A 48 -9.52 -1.67 24.39
CA TYR A 48 -8.80 -1.65 25.67
C TYR A 48 -9.70 -1.14 26.78
N TYR A 49 -9.63 -1.80 27.92
CA TYR A 49 -10.38 -1.48 29.13
C TYR A 49 -9.43 -1.35 30.30
N LEU A 50 -9.72 -0.40 31.18
CA LEU A 50 -9.06 -0.31 32.48
C LEU A 50 -9.94 -1.01 33.52
N LYS A 51 -9.49 -2.16 34.01
CA LYS A 51 -10.25 -3.03 34.92
C LYS A 51 -9.80 -2.82 36.37
N ASN A 52 -10.72 -2.63 37.30
CA ASN A 52 -10.40 -2.72 38.73
C ASN A 52 -10.11 -4.18 39.11
N ASN A 53 -8.97 -4.43 39.76
CA ASN A 53 -8.48 -5.77 40.09
C ASN A 53 -9.40 -6.52 41.07
N MET A 54 -10.22 -5.80 41.83
CA MET A 54 -11.19 -6.39 42.77
C MET A 54 -12.55 -6.69 42.12
N GLU A 55 -12.79 -6.16 40.93
CA GLU A 55 -14.07 -6.29 40.24
C GLU A 55 -14.10 -7.55 39.38
N THR A 56 -15.14 -8.37 39.56
CA THR A 56 -15.25 -9.66 38.86
C THR A 56 -16.14 -9.60 37.63
N GLU A 57 -16.79 -8.45 37.39
CA GLU A 57 -17.66 -8.25 36.23
C GLU A 57 -16.91 -8.41 34.90
N THR A 58 -17.68 -8.83 33.89
CA THR A 58 -17.25 -8.95 32.51
C THR A 58 -17.04 -7.57 31.92
N LEU A 59 -15.92 -7.37 31.24
CA LEU A 59 -15.56 -6.06 30.67
C LEU A 59 -16.38 -5.66 29.44
N CYS A 60 -17.01 -6.61 28.78
CA CYS A 60 -17.75 -6.42 27.54
C CYS A 60 -19.02 -7.27 27.62
N SER A 61 -20.17 -6.63 27.40
CA SER A 61 -21.45 -7.33 27.31
C SER A 61 -21.60 -8.04 25.97
N ASP A 62 -22.57 -8.95 25.86
CA ASP A 62 -22.89 -9.61 24.59
C ASP A 62 -23.36 -8.59 23.53
N GLU A 63 -24.03 -7.51 23.94
CA GLU A 63 -24.47 -6.42 23.05
C GLU A 63 -23.27 -5.64 22.51
N ASP A 64 -22.34 -5.23 23.40
CA ASP A 64 -21.10 -4.55 23.00
C ASP A 64 -20.26 -5.43 22.07
N ALA A 65 -20.22 -6.74 22.34
CA ALA A 65 -19.45 -7.68 21.53
C ALA A 65 -20.03 -7.80 20.11
N GLN A 66 -21.36 -7.82 19.97
CA GLN A 66 -22.03 -7.80 18.67
C GLN A 66 -21.79 -6.50 17.91
N GLU A 67 -21.85 -5.37 18.60
CA GLU A 67 -21.54 -4.07 18.00
C GLU A 67 -20.08 -3.97 17.55
N LEU A 68 -19.14 -4.39 18.41
CA LEU A 68 -17.72 -4.42 18.10
C LEU A 68 -17.41 -5.31 16.90
N LEU A 69 -18.04 -6.48 16.81
CA LEU A 69 -17.90 -7.37 15.67
C LEU A 69 -18.44 -6.70 14.40
N ARG A 70 -19.62 -6.07 14.46
CA ARG A 70 -20.21 -5.34 13.33
C ARG A 70 -19.31 -4.18 12.86
N GLU A 71 -18.77 -3.39 13.78
CA GLU A 71 -17.85 -2.28 13.49
C GLU A 71 -16.53 -2.76 12.88
N SER A 72 -16.07 -3.95 13.25
CA SER A 72 -14.83 -4.52 12.71
C SER A 72 -14.95 -4.94 11.24
N GLN A 73 -16.18 -5.15 10.74
CA GLN A 73 -16.44 -5.52 9.35
C GLN A 73 -16.46 -4.29 8.45
N ILE A 74 -15.27 -3.80 8.09
CA ILE A 74 -15.10 -2.65 7.20
C ILE A 74 -15.11 -3.12 5.75
N SER A 75 -16.02 -2.57 4.94
CA SER A 75 -16.03 -2.74 3.50
C SER A 75 -15.19 -1.66 2.81
N LEU A 76 -14.59 -2.00 1.66
CA LEU A 76 -13.81 -1.05 0.86
C LEU A 76 -14.57 0.24 0.55
N LEU A 77 -15.88 0.16 0.33
CA LEU A 77 -16.71 1.32 -0.02
C LEU A 77 -16.86 2.35 1.12
N GLN A 78 -16.56 1.97 2.37
CA GLN A 78 -16.56 2.87 3.52
C GLN A 78 -15.24 3.65 3.64
N LEU A 79 -14.17 3.20 2.97
CA LEU A 79 -12.87 3.85 3.01
C LEU A 79 -12.80 5.01 2.01
N SER A 80 -12.01 6.03 2.34
CA SER A 80 -11.76 7.13 1.42
C SER A 80 -10.76 6.73 0.34
N THR A 81 -11.09 6.95 -0.94
CA THR A 81 -10.21 6.55 -2.05
C THR A 81 -8.84 7.22 -2.01
N ILE A 82 -8.78 8.46 -1.49
CA ILE A 82 -7.52 9.21 -1.34
C ILE A 82 -6.69 8.66 -0.17
N GLU A 83 -7.32 8.32 0.95
CA GLU A 83 -6.62 7.74 2.10
C GLU A 83 -6.06 6.37 1.75
N VAL A 84 -6.85 5.52 1.09
CA VAL A 84 -6.38 4.21 0.60
C VAL A 84 -5.16 4.37 -0.31
N ALA A 85 -5.24 5.22 -1.34
CA ALA A 85 -4.11 5.46 -2.24
C ALA A 85 -2.88 6.04 -1.52
N THR A 86 -3.08 6.87 -0.50
CA THR A 86 -2.00 7.46 0.30
C THR A 86 -1.31 6.38 1.13
N GLN A 87 -2.08 5.53 1.82
CA GLN A 87 -1.55 4.43 2.63
C GLN A 87 -0.82 3.38 1.78
N LEU A 88 -1.38 3.01 0.61
CA LEU A 88 -0.68 2.16 -0.36
C LEU A 88 0.67 2.79 -0.75
N SER A 89 0.65 4.07 -1.11
CA SER A 89 1.88 4.77 -1.53
C SER A 89 2.91 4.88 -0.42
N MET A 90 2.50 5.13 0.83
CA MET A 90 3.42 5.17 1.98
C MET A 90 4.08 3.81 2.22
N ARG A 91 3.29 2.74 2.27
CA ARG A 91 3.77 1.37 2.46
C ARG A 91 4.73 0.98 1.33
N ASP A 92 4.33 1.21 0.09
CA ASP A 92 5.13 0.86 -1.07
C ASP A 92 6.41 1.68 -1.14
N PHE A 93 6.37 2.96 -0.78
CA PHE A 93 7.56 3.80 -0.71
C PHE A 93 8.53 3.32 0.36
N GLU A 94 8.03 2.89 1.53
CA GLU A 94 8.83 2.32 2.60
C GLU A 94 9.55 1.03 2.16
N LEU A 95 8.85 0.13 1.46
CA LEU A 95 9.47 -1.06 0.88
C LEU A 95 10.50 -0.68 -0.18
N PHE A 96 10.14 0.21 -1.09
CA PHE A 96 10.99 0.61 -2.21
C PHE A 96 12.28 1.33 -1.77
N ARG A 97 12.18 2.23 -0.79
CA ARG A 97 13.34 2.99 -0.28
C ARG A 97 14.36 2.13 0.47
N ASN A 98 13.93 0.98 0.98
CA ASN A 98 14.78 0.06 1.73
C ASN A 98 15.54 -0.92 0.84
N ILE A 99 15.28 -0.92 -0.47
CA ILE A 99 16.02 -1.74 -1.44
C ILE A 99 17.43 -1.18 -1.59
N GLU A 100 18.43 -1.94 -1.17
CA GLU A 100 19.82 -1.55 -1.32
C GLU A 100 20.29 -1.73 -2.79
N PRO A 101 21.18 -0.86 -3.30
CA PRO A 101 21.72 -0.98 -4.65
C PRO A 101 22.33 -2.37 -4.95
N THR A 102 22.90 -3.02 -3.93
CA THR A 102 23.49 -4.36 -4.04
C THR A 102 22.45 -5.44 -4.28
N GLU A 103 21.21 -5.29 -3.80
CA GLU A 103 20.14 -6.29 -4.02
C GLU A 103 19.81 -6.42 -5.51
N TYR A 104 19.83 -5.31 -6.25
CA TYR A 104 19.67 -5.31 -7.71
C TYR A 104 20.80 -6.09 -8.40
N ILE A 105 22.04 -5.93 -7.92
CA ILE A 105 23.21 -6.63 -8.48
C ILE A 105 23.12 -8.13 -8.18
N ASP A 106 22.76 -8.48 -6.94
CA ASP A 106 22.64 -9.86 -6.51
C ASP A 106 21.56 -10.60 -7.30
N GLU A 107 20.38 -10.00 -7.49
CA GLU A 107 19.32 -10.55 -8.35
C GLU A 107 19.77 -10.67 -9.81
N LEU A 108 20.38 -9.61 -10.37
CA LEU A 108 20.75 -9.54 -11.78
C LEU A 108 21.80 -10.59 -12.18
N TYR A 109 22.79 -10.80 -11.31
CA TYR A 109 23.88 -11.77 -11.52
C TYR A 109 23.63 -13.12 -10.84
N LYS A 110 22.48 -13.28 -10.16
CA LYS A 110 22.11 -14.48 -9.39
C LYS A 110 23.20 -14.87 -8.37
N LEU A 111 23.70 -13.87 -7.66
CA LEU A 111 24.76 -14.05 -6.66
C LEU A 111 24.16 -14.57 -5.36
N ASP A 112 24.87 -15.49 -4.72
CA ASP A 112 24.57 -15.95 -3.36
C ASP A 112 25.34 -15.07 -2.36
N SER A 113 24.80 -13.88 -2.08
CA SER A 113 25.40 -12.90 -1.17
C SER A 113 24.89 -13.10 0.26
N LYS A 114 25.69 -12.68 1.26
CA LYS A 114 25.27 -12.72 2.68
C LYS A 114 24.07 -11.81 2.99
N THR A 115 23.87 -10.76 2.19
CA THR A 115 22.81 -9.77 2.38
C THR A 115 21.51 -10.19 1.70
N GLY A 116 21.58 -11.00 0.64
CA GLY A 116 20.42 -11.43 -0.12
C GLY A 116 19.72 -10.27 -0.85
N ASN A 117 18.49 -10.52 -1.30
CA ASN A 117 17.66 -9.57 -2.05
C ASN A 117 16.23 -9.48 -1.51
N THR A 118 16.11 -9.47 -0.18
CA THR A 118 14.84 -9.57 0.53
C THR A 118 13.93 -8.37 0.27
N ASN A 119 14.42 -7.14 0.35
CA ASN A 119 13.58 -5.95 0.16
C ASN A 119 13.15 -5.84 -1.29
N LEU A 120 14.06 -6.16 -2.23
CA LEU A 120 13.75 -6.22 -3.66
C LEU A 120 12.58 -7.17 -3.93
N LYS A 121 12.65 -8.42 -3.43
CA LYS A 121 11.59 -9.42 -3.60
C LYS A 121 10.28 -9.00 -2.94
N GLN A 122 10.34 -8.45 -1.71
CA GLN A 122 9.15 -7.94 -1.03
C GLN A 122 8.46 -6.85 -1.84
N PHE A 123 9.22 -5.93 -2.45
CA PHE A 123 8.67 -4.89 -3.30
C PHE A 123 8.14 -5.43 -4.64
N GLU A 124 8.79 -6.44 -5.23
CA GLU A 124 8.28 -7.12 -6.42
C GLU A 124 6.91 -7.78 -6.17
N ASP A 125 6.71 -8.37 -5.00
CA ASP A 125 5.46 -9.04 -4.64
C ASP A 125 4.28 -8.08 -4.50
N VAL A 126 4.53 -6.80 -4.17
CA VAL A 126 3.48 -5.78 -3.98
C VAL A 126 2.54 -5.70 -5.19
N ILE A 127 3.10 -5.68 -6.40
CA ILE A 127 2.28 -5.49 -7.62
C ILE A 127 1.28 -6.65 -7.78
N ASN A 128 1.69 -7.87 -7.45
CA ASN A 128 0.85 -9.06 -7.52
C ASN A 128 -0.18 -9.05 -6.39
N GLN A 129 0.25 -8.74 -5.16
CA GLN A 129 -0.65 -8.63 -4.00
C GLN A 129 -1.79 -7.66 -4.27
N GLU A 130 -1.47 -6.45 -4.73
CA GLU A 130 -2.47 -5.43 -5.02
C GLU A 130 -3.35 -5.80 -6.23
N THR A 131 -2.76 -6.37 -7.29
CA THR A 131 -3.52 -6.84 -8.47
C THR A 131 -4.57 -7.88 -8.06
N PHE A 132 -4.19 -8.87 -7.25
CA PHE A 132 -5.11 -9.91 -6.79
C PHE A 132 -6.08 -9.40 -5.71
N TRP A 133 -5.68 -8.43 -4.89
CA TRP A 133 -6.59 -7.76 -3.95
C TRP A 133 -7.75 -7.10 -4.70
N VAL A 134 -7.48 -6.33 -5.75
CA VAL A 134 -8.54 -5.71 -6.58
C VAL A 134 -9.52 -6.75 -7.12
N ALA A 135 -9.01 -7.85 -7.68
CA ALA A 135 -9.86 -8.91 -8.20
C ALA A 135 -10.68 -9.58 -7.10
N THR A 136 -10.07 -9.85 -5.94
CA THR A 136 -10.72 -10.51 -4.81
C THR A 136 -11.87 -9.68 -4.27
N GLU A 137 -11.66 -8.38 -4.05
CA GLU A 137 -12.71 -7.45 -3.59
C GLU A 137 -13.90 -7.39 -4.56
N ILE A 138 -13.63 -7.34 -5.87
CA ILE A 138 -14.69 -7.29 -6.87
C ILE A 138 -15.44 -8.62 -6.96
N LEU A 139 -14.74 -9.74 -6.97
CA LEU A 139 -15.33 -11.08 -7.18
C LEU A 139 -16.07 -11.59 -5.95
N SER A 140 -15.73 -11.11 -4.75
CA SER A 140 -16.41 -11.49 -3.50
C SER A 140 -17.76 -10.77 -3.31
N GLU A 141 -17.98 -9.64 -3.98
CA GLU A 141 -19.25 -8.90 -3.89
C GLU A 141 -20.31 -9.48 -4.84
N THR A 142 -21.34 -10.08 -4.26
CA THR A 142 -22.42 -10.74 -5.02
C THR A 142 -23.39 -9.73 -5.64
N ASN A 143 -23.65 -8.60 -4.96
CA ASN A 143 -24.57 -7.59 -5.44
C ASN A 143 -23.97 -6.79 -6.59
N GLN A 144 -24.60 -6.88 -7.77
CA GLN A 144 -24.10 -6.25 -8.99
C GLN A 144 -23.90 -4.72 -8.89
N LEU A 145 -24.80 -4.01 -8.21
CA LEU A 145 -24.70 -2.56 -8.05
C LEU A 145 -23.58 -2.18 -7.09
N LYS A 146 -23.41 -2.90 -5.97
CA LYS A 146 -22.28 -2.70 -5.06
C LYS A 146 -20.96 -3.03 -5.74
N ARG A 147 -20.89 -4.14 -6.48
CA ARG A 147 -19.71 -4.55 -7.26
C ARG A 147 -19.29 -3.49 -8.28
N MET A 148 -20.24 -2.87 -8.99
CA MET A 148 -19.93 -1.74 -9.87
C MET A 148 -19.38 -0.55 -9.09
N LYS A 149 -19.93 -0.23 -7.91
CA LYS A 149 -19.39 0.81 -7.04
C LYS A 149 -17.95 0.51 -6.63
N ILE A 150 -17.61 -0.75 -6.35
CA ILE A 150 -16.24 -1.21 -6.04
C ILE A 150 -15.30 -0.96 -7.24
N VAL A 151 -15.70 -1.35 -8.46
CA VAL A 151 -14.94 -1.04 -9.69
C VAL A 151 -14.68 0.46 -9.83
N LYS A 152 -15.72 1.28 -9.69
CA LYS A 152 -15.60 2.75 -9.69
C LYS A 152 -14.67 3.26 -8.59
N HIS A 153 -14.69 2.63 -7.41
CA HIS A 153 -13.86 2.98 -6.27
C HIS A 153 -12.37 2.73 -6.59
N PHE A 154 -12.03 1.57 -7.16
CA PHE A 154 -10.67 1.26 -7.61
C PHE A 154 -10.17 2.20 -8.71
N ILE A 155 -11.01 2.57 -9.68
CA ILE A 155 -10.63 3.56 -10.70
C ILE A 155 -10.23 4.91 -10.04
N LYS A 156 -10.94 5.32 -8.98
CA LYS A 156 -10.57 6.51 -8.21
C LYS A 156 -9.28 6.32 -7.41
N ILE A 157 -9.07 5.15 -6.79
CA ILE A 157 -7.80 4.83 -6.11
C ILE A 157 -6.64 4.96 -7.10
N ALA A 158 -6.75 4.39 -8.31
CA ALA A 158 -5.71 4.49 -9.33
C ALA A 158 -5.41 5.94 -9.77
N LEU A 159 -6.45 6.79 -9.86
CA LEU A 159 -6.28 8.24 -10.11
C LEU A 159 -5.49 8.91 -8.97
N HIS A 160 -5.77 8.55 -7.71
CA HIS A 160 -5.03 9.07 -6.57
C HIS A 160 -3.60 8.51 -6.48
N CYS A 161 -3.37 7.24 -6.82
CA CYS A 161 -2.01 6.69 -6.93
C CYS A 161 -1.17 7.49 -7.93
N ARG A 162 -1.75 7.90 -9.06
CA ARG A 162 -1.09 8.80 -10.03
C ARG A 162 -0.69 10.13 -9.40
N GLU A 163 -1.56 10.72 -8.58
CA GLU A 163 -1.28 11.98 -7.88
C GLU A 163 -0.18 11.82 -6.84
N CYS A 164 -0.15 10.69 -6.14
CA CYS A 164 0.92 10.31 -5.22
C CYS A 164 2.24 9.93 -5.92
N LYS A 165 2.30 9.97 -7.27
CA LYS A 165 3.42 9.50 -8.10
C LYS A 165 3.77 8.03 -7.83
N ASN A 166 2.77 7.26 -7.41
CA ASN A 166 2.87 5.81 -7.24
C ASN A 166 2.36 5.11 -8.50
N PHE A 167 3.26 4.91 -9.46
CA PHE A 167 2.94 4.24 -10.72
C PHE A 167 2.84 2.72 -10.57
N ASN A 168 3.46 2.15 -9.53
CA ASN A 168 3.40 0.72 -9.25
C ASN A 168 1.98 0.30 -8.86
N SER A 169 1.40 0.91 -7.83
CA SER A 169 0.02 0.59 -7.41
C SER A 169 -1.02 1.03 -8.43
N MET A 170 -0.79 2.16 -9.13
CA MET A 170 -1.66 2.57 -10.23
C MET A 170 -1.76 1.44 -11.28
N PHE A 171 -0.63 0.87 -11.67
CA PHE A 171 -0.60 -0.24 -12.64
C PHE A 171 -1.18 -1.53 -12.06
N ALA A 172 -0.92 -1.85 -10.79
CA ALA A 172 -1.49 -3.02 -10.13
C ALA A 172 -3.03 -2.98 -10.11
N VAL A 173 -3.60 -1.83 -9.75
CA VAL A 173 -5.06 -1.63 -9.75
C VAL A 173 -5.65 -1.80 -11.15
N ILE A 174 -5.03 -1.19 -12.17
CA ILE A 174 -5.46 -1.33 -13.57
C ILE A 174 -5.38 -2.79 -14.01
N SER A 175 -4.30 -3.49 -13.63
CA SER A 175 -4.09 -4.90 -13.96
C SER A 175 -5.16 -5.78 -13.31
N GLY A 176 -5.51 -5.53 -12.04
CA GLY A 176 -6.57 -6.24 -11.33
C GLY A 176 -7.94 -6.06 -12.00
N LEU A 177 -8.25 -4.85 -12.47
CA LEU A 177 -9.46 -4.57 -13.24
C LEU A 177 -9.49 -5.29 -14.61
N ASN A 178 -8.32 -5.52 -15.20
CA ASN A 178 -8.15 -6.18 -16.50
C ASN A 178 -8.02 -7.70 -16.42
N LEU A 179 -7.91 -8.29 -15.22
CA LEU A 179 -7.88 -9.74 -15.07
C LEU A 179 -9.15 -10.36 -15.69
N ALA A 180 -8.98 -11.42 -16.46
CA ALA A 180 -10.06 -12.11 -17.16
C ALA A 180 -11.33 -12.38 -16.30
N PRO A 181 -11.24 -12.85 -15.04
CA PRO A 181 -12.42 -13.05 -14.20
C PRO A 181 -13.19 -11.76 -13.86
N VAL A 182 -12.51 -10.61 -13.83
CA VAL A 182 -13.12 -9.29 -13.59
C VAL A 182 -13.63 -8.69 -14.90
N ALA A 183 -12.81 -8.72 -15.96
CA ALA A 183 -13.15 -8.17 -17.27
C ALA A 183 -14.40 -8.81 -17.90
N ARG A 184 -14.68 -10.10 -17.62
CA ARG A 184 -15.85 -10.81 -18.15
C ARG A 184 -17.19 -10.40 -17.52
N LEU A 185 -17.20 -9.60 -16.45
CA LEU A 185 -18.42 -9.23 -15.70
C LEU A 185 -19.27 -8.17 -16.43
N ARG A 186 -19.77 -8.50 -17.63
CA ARG A 186 -20.44 -7.54 -18.54
C ARG A 186 -21.50 -6.69 -17.86
N GLY A 187 -22.44 -7.30 -17.13
CA GLY A 187 -23.51 -6.54 -16.45
C GLY A 187 -23.02 -5.62 -15.31
N THR A 188 -21.81 -5.81 -14.80
CA THR A 188 -21.18 -4.85 -13.89
C THR A 188 -20.57 -3.68 -14.65
N TRP A 189 -19.85 -3.95 -15.75
CA TRP A 189 -19.24 -2.93 -16.60
C TRP A 189 -20.27 -2.05 -17.30
N GLU A 190 -21.37 -2.61 -17.81
CA GLU A 190 -22.48 -1.86 -18.45
C GLU A 190 -23.13 -0.83 -17.51
N LYS A 191 -23.03 -1.03 -16.19
CA LYS A 191 -23.56 -0.10 -15.19
C LYS A 191 -22.54 0.95 -14.74
N LEU A 192 -21.29 0.84 -15.16
CA LEU A 192 -20.26 1.81 -14.84
C LEU A 192 -20.55 3.12 -15.60
N PRO A 193 -20.61 4.28 -14.94
CA PRO A 193 -20.83 5.53 -15.67
C PRO A 193 -19.67 5.80 -16.64
N SER A 194 -20.00 6.23 -17.87
CA SER A 194 -19.04 6.46 -18.97
C SER A 194 -17.86 7.38 -18.62
N LYS A 195 -18.04 8.31 -17.68
CA LYS A 195 -16.96 9.14 -17.11
C LYS A 195 -15.82 8.27 -16.54
N TYR A 196 -16.15 7.21 -15.82
CA TYR A 196 -15.16 6.34 -15.18
C TYR A 196 -14.55 5.35 -16.18
N GLU A 197 -15.30 4.91 -17.20
CA GLU A 197 -14.73 4.17 -18.32
C GLU A 197 -13.69 5.00 -19.07
N LYS A 198 -13.96 6.30 -19.27
CA LYS A 198 -12.98 7.23 -19.84
C LYS A 198 -11.75 7.35 -18.93
N HIS A 199 -11.92 7.57 -17.63
CA HIS A 199 -10.78 7.62 -16.70
C HIS A 199 -9.95 6.34 -16.75
N LEU A 200 -10.57 5.16 -16.77
CA LEU A 200 -9.85 3.89 -16.86
C LEU A 200 -9.05 3.79 -18.16
N ARG A 201 -9.64 4.18 -19.30
CA ARG A 201 -8.93 4.23 -20.59
C ARG A 201 -7.76 5.21 -20.57
N ASP A 202 -7.94 6.40 -20.01
CA ASP A 202 -6.87 7.41 -19.90
C ASP A 202 -5.73 6.92 -18.99
N LEU A 203 -6.04 6.17 -17.93
CA LEU A 203 -5.05 5.53 -17.05
C LEU A 203 -4.30 4.40 -17.78
N GLN A 204 -5.00 3.57 -18.55
CA GLN A 204 -4.41 2.50 -19.35
C GLN A 204 -3.50 3.04 -20.46
N ASP A 205 -3.93 4.12 -21.13
CA ASP A 205 -3.19 4.76 -22.21
C ASP A 205 -1.80 5.26 -21.77
N LEU A 206 -1.65 5.65 -20.49
CA LEU A 206 -0.36 6.02 -19.94
C LEU A 206 0.68 4.88 -20.03
N PHE A 207 0.23 3.64 -19.83
CA PHE A 207 1.06 2.43 -19.81
C PHE A 207 1.03 1.68 -21.15
N ASP A 208 0.59 2.33 -22.23
CA ASP A 208 0.63 1.75 -23.57
C ASP A 208 2.05 1.25 -23.90
N PRO A 209 2.23 0.00 -24.35
CA PRO A 209 3.55 -0.59 -24.54
C PRO A 209 4.30 -0.04 -25.76
N SER A 210 3.62 0.70 -26.65
CA SER A 210 4.20 1.17 -27.90
C SER A 210 5.41 2.07 -27.66
N ARG A 211 6.41 1.96 -28.55
CA ARG A 211 7.66 2.72 -28.48
C ARG A 211 8.34 2.60 -27.10
N ASN A 212 8.34 1.39 -26.53
CA ASN A 212 8.90 1.09 -25.22
C ASN A 212 8.26 1.94 -24.09
N MET A 213 6.93 1.98 -24.03
CA MET A 213 6.18 2.77 -23.04
C MET A 213 6.50 4.27 -23.07
N ALA A 214 6.55 4.85 -24.27
CA ALA A 214 6.97 6.24 -24.46
C ALA A 214 6.15 7.25 -23.63
N LYS A 215 4.84 7.04 -23.50
CA LYS A 215 3.96 7.94 -22.71
C LYS A 215 4.36 7.97 -21.23
N TYR A 216 4.48 6.79 -20.62
CA TYR A 216 4.97 6.63 -19.25
C TYR A 216 6.37 7.25 -19.05
N ARG A 217 7.31 6.94 -19.94
CA ARG A 217 8.69 7.46 -19.87
C ARG A 217 8.76 8.97 -20.00
N ASN A 218 7.97 9.56 -20.91
CA ASN A 218 7.91 11.01 -21.09
C ASN A 218 7.43 11.72 -19.81
N ILE A 219 6.43 11.15 -19.12
CA ILE A 219 5.97 11.67 -17.82
C ILE A 219 7.09 11.58 -16.78
N LEU A 220 7.77 10.43 -16.66
CA LEU A 220 8.89 10.28 -15.74
C LEU A 220 10.04 11.26 -16.00
N SER A 221 10.32 11.60 -17.26
CA SER A 221 11.37 12.54 -17.63
C SER A 221 10.98 14.01 -17.50
N SER A 222 9.70 14.31 -17.22
CA SER A 222 9.22 15.68 -17.14
C SER A 222 9.82 16.41 -15.94
N GLN A 223 10.12 17.71 -16.09
CA GLN A 223 10.73 18.50 -15.03
C GLN A 223 9.86 18.59 -13.76
N SER A 224 8.54 18.46 -13.90
CA SER A 224 7.60 18.43 -12.78
C SER A 224 7.61 17.09 -12.01
N MET A 225 8.19 16.03 -12.58
CA MET A 225 8.30 14.73 -11.95
C MET A 225 9.56 14.63 -11.09
N GLN A 226 9.48 15.23 -9.90
CA GLN A 226 10.53 15.16 -8.87
C GLN A 226 10.21 14.13 -7.79
N PRO A 227 11.22 13.51 -7.14
CA PRO A 227 11.04 12.63 -5.98
C PRO A 227 10.15 13.25 -4.89
N PRO A 228 9.44 12.43 -4.08
CA PRO A 228 9.38 10.96 -4.13
C PRO A 228 8.58 10.43 -5.33
N ILE A 229 9.06 9.36 -5.95
CA ILE A 229 8.39 8.65 -7.05
C ILE A 229 8.51 7.16 -6.80
N ILE A 230 7.43 6.40 -7.02
CA ILE A 230 7.49 4.93 -7.07
C ILE A 230 7.29 4.54 -8.55
N PRO A 231 8.33 4.04 -9.23
CA PRO A 231 8.24 3.69 -10.64
C PRO A 231 7.42 2.42 -10.84
N LEU A 232 7.03 2.16 -12.09
CA LEU A 232 6.51 0.87 -12.50
C LEU A 232 7.68 -0.13 -12.50
N PHE A 233 7.77 -0.91 -11.43
CA PHE A 233 8.94 -1.73 -11.16
C PHE A 233 9.26 -2.78 -12.25
N PRO A 234 8.27 -3.42 -12.91
CA PRO A 234 8.55 -4.29 -14.05
C PRO A 234 9.32 -3.61 -15.19
N VAL A 235 9.13 -2.30 -15.42
CA VAL A 235 9.90 -1.57 -16.44
C VAL A 235 11.35 -1.37 -16.00
N VAL A 236 11.57 -1.05 -14.73
CA VAL A 236 12.91 -0.92 -14.15
C VAL A 236 13.67 -2.25 -14.25
N LYS A 237 13.05 -3.35 -13.81
CA LYS A 237 13.66 -4.70 -13.88
C LYS A 237 13.97 -5.08 -15.32
N LYS A 238 13.03 -4.82 -16.24
CA LYS A 238 13.22 -5.06 -17.67
C LYS A 238 14.44 -4.30 -18.22
N ASP A 239 14.54 -3.00 -17.95
CA ASP A 239 15.62 -2.16 -18.47
C ASP A 239 17.00 -2.61 -17.94
N ILE A 240 17.12 -2.91 -16.65
CA ILE A 240 18.37 -3.44 -16.05
C ILE A 240 18.72 -4.82 -16.64
N THR A 241 17.74 -5.68 -16.86
CA THR A 241 17.94 -7.01 -17.46
C THR A 241 18.45 -6.89 -18.89
N PHE A 242 17.85 -6.03 -19.72
CA PHE A 242 18.32 -5.79 -21.09
C PHE A 242 19.75 -5.24 -21.14
N LEU A 243 20.13 -4.37 -20.19
CA LEU A 243 21.51 -3.90 -20.09
C LEU A 243 22.48 -5.04 -19.76
N HIS A 244 22.08 -5.98 -18.90
CA HIS A 244 22.90 -7.12 -18.55
C HIS A 244 23.02 -8.13 -19.69
N GLU A 245 21.92 -8.51 -20.32
CA GLU A 245 21.88 -9.54 -21.35
C GLU A 245 22.39 -9.02 -22.71
N GLY A 246 22.22 -7.73 -22.99
CA GLY A 246 22.65 -7.12 -24.25
C GLY A 246 24.12 -6.72 -24.31
N ASN A 247 24.89 -6.87 -23.23
CA ASN A 247 26.30 -6.48 -23.17
C ASN A 247 27.15 -7.62 -22.57
N ASP A 248 28.26 -7.98 -23.22
CA ASP A 248 29.16 -9.00 -22.71
C ASP A 248 29.86 -8.54 -21.43
N SER A 249 29.99 -9.44 -20.44
CA SER A 249 30.70 -9.13 -19.18
C SER A 249 32.22 -9.05 -19.37
N LYS A 250 32.75 -9.59 -20.47
CA LYS A 250 34.16 -9.51 -20.85
C LYS A 250 34.30 -9.17 -22.33
N VAL A 251 35.29 -8.33 -22.66
CA VAL A 251 35.69 -7.99 -24.03
C VAL A 251 37.20 -8.21 -24.12
N ASP A 252 37.66 -8.98 -25.10
CA ASP A 252 39.07 -9.35 -25.28
C ASP A 252 39.73 -9.94 -24.02
N GLY A 253 38.97 -10.75 -23.27
CA GLY A 253 39.42 -11.38 -22.02
C GLY A 253 39.45 -10.45 -20.79
N LEU A 254 39.21 -9.15 -20.97
CA LEU A 254 39.17 -8.13 -19.91
C LEU A 254 37.74 -7.87 -19.44
N VAL A 255 37.58 -7.37 -18.21
CA VAL A 255 36.26 -6.99 -17.66
C VAL A 255 35.68 -5.82 -18.45
N ASN A 256 34.43 -5.94 -18.88
CA ASN A 256 33.72 -4.85 -19.55
C ASN A 256 33.23 -3.81 -18.54
N PHE A 257 34.05 -2.80 -18.26
CA PHE A 257 33.68 -1.70 -17.37
C PHE A 257 32.55 -0.81 -17.90
N GLU A 258 32.33 -0.78 -19.22
CA GLU A 258 31.22 0.01 -19.79
C GLU A 258 29.87 -0.61 -19.40
N LYS A 259 29.73 -1.95 -19.50
CA LYS A 259 28.55 -2.67 -18.99
C LYS A 259 28.28 -2.34 -17.52
N LEU A 260 29.32 -2.41 -16.68
CA LEU A 260 29.19 -2.12 -15.24
C LEU A 260 28.76 -0.67 -15.00
N ARG A 261 29.31 0.29 -15.78
CA ARG A 261 28.95 1.70 -15.70
C ARG A 261 27.50 1.96 -16.11
N MET A 262 27.01 1.30 -17.16
CA MET A 262 25.62 1.40 -17.62
C MET A 262 24.64 0.88 -16.56
N ILE A 263 24.86 -0.32 -16.02
CA ILE A 263 24.02 -0.90 -14.97
C ILE A 263 24.01 -0.02 -13.72
N ALA A 264 25.19 0.41 -13.26
CA ALA A 264 25.29 1.26 -12.08
C ALA A 264 24.63 2.64 -12.27
N LYS A 265 24.62 3.17 -13.50
CA LYS A 265 23.91 4.41 -13.83
C LYS A 265 22.40 4.22 -13.68
N GLU A 266 21.86 3.12 -14.18
CA GLU A 266 20.42 2.82 -14.09
C GLU A 266 19.98 2.64 -12.64
N ILE A 267 20.71 1.83 -11.84
CA ILE A 267 20.41 1.64 -10.42
C ILE A 267 20.46 2.97 -9.66
N ARG A 268 21.46 3.82 -9.91
CA ARG A 268 21.52 5.15 -9.29
C ARG A 268 20.34 6.04 -9.67
N GLN A 269 19.81 5.91 -10.89
CA GLN A 269 18.62 6.65 -11.31
C GLN A 269 17.37 6.18 -10.56
N VAL A 270 17.22 4.86 -10.35
CA VAL A 270 16.14 4.27 -9.55
C VAL A 270 16.22 4.75 -8.10
N VAL A 271 17.39 4.68 -7.47
CA VAL A 271 17.61 5.14 -6.08
C VAL A 271 17.35 6.64 -5.92
N ARG A 272 17.60 7.46 -6.95
CA ARG A 272 17.26 8.89 -6.88
C ARG A 272 15.76 9.14 -6.75
N MET A 273 14.89 8.22 -7.18
CA MET A 273 13.44 8.36 -7.03
C MET A 273 12.99 8.37 -5.56
N THR A 274 13.82 7.88 -4.64
CA THR A 274 13.57 7.84 -3.19
C THR A 274 14.31 8.94 -2.40
N SER A 275 14.94 9.91 -3.09
CA SER A 275 15.78 10.93 -2.45
C SER A 275 15.02 11.96 -1.59
N ALA A 276 13.70 11.94 -1.62
CA ALA A 276 12.83 12.76 -0.79
C ALA A 276 11.83 11.86 -0.07
N ASN A 277 11.44 12.23 1.17
CA ASN A 277 10.46 11.46 1.92
C ASN A 277 9.05 11.65 1.35
N MET A 278 8.24 10.61 1.40
CA MET A 278 6.80 10.71 1.16
C MET A 278 6.11 11.23 2.43
N ASP A 279 5.80 12.53 2.46
CA ASP A 279 5.10 13.19 3.59
C ASP A 279 3.58 13.14 3.38
N PRO A 280 2.82 12.42 4.24
CA PRO A 280 1.36 12.37 4.15
C PRO A 280 0.73 13.76 4.26
N ALA A 281 1.24 14.62 5.13
CA ALA A 281 0.70 15.96 5.35
C ALA A 281 0.88 16.87 4.13
N VAL A 282 1.91 16.65 3.31
CA VAL A 282 2.07 17.40 2.03
C VAL A 282 1.10 16.87 0.98
N MET A 283 0.88 15.56 0.92
CA MET A 283 -0.10 14.94 0.02
C MET A 283 -1.53 15.43 0.32
N PHE A 284 -1.88 15.63 1.60
CA PHE A 284 -3.16 16.21 2.00
C PHE A 284 -3.24 17.75 1.80
N ARG A 285 -2.17 18.50 2.11
CA ARG A 285 -2.16 19.99 2.02
C ARG A 285 -2.28 20.52 0.59
N GLN A 286 -1.73 19.84 -0.40
CA GLN A 286 -1.82 20.27 -1.80
C GLN A 286 -3.26 20.34 -2.34
N ARG A 287 -4.25 19.77 -1.62
CA ARG A 287 -5.62 19.68 -2.11
C ARG A 287 -6.69 20.34 -1.27
N TYR A 288 -6.50 20.46 0.04
CA TYR A 288 -7.53 21.08 0.88
C TYR A 288 -7.36 22.59 1.06
N GLY A 289 -6.21 23.18 0.75
CA GLY A 289 -6.01 24.63 0.99
C GLY A 289 -6.20 25.04 2.46
N ILE A 290 -6.20 24.08 3.39
CA ILE A 290 -6.36 24.30 4.81
C ILE A 290 -4.95 24.29 5.41
N GLY A 291 -4.51 25.48 5.83
CA GLY A 291 -3.45 25.60 6.81
C GLY A 291 -3.89 24.85 8.06
N ILE A 292 -3.10 23.85 8.47
CA ILE A 292 -3.33 23.15 9.72
C ILE A 292 -3.11 24.16 10.84
N GLU A 293 -4.18 24.71 11.40
CA GLU A 293 -4.13 25.21 12.77
C GLU A 293 -3.69 24.04 13.64
N LYS A 294 -2.52 24.19 14.26
CA LYS A 294 -2.04 23.26 15.27
C LYS A 294 -3.11 23.19 16.36
N CYS A 295 -3.81 22.07 16.46
CA CYS A 295 -4.44 21.71 17.72
C CYS A 295 -3.30 21.28 18.63
N GLY A 296 -2.85 22.20 19.48
CA GLY A 296 -1.91 21.91 20.55
C GLY A 296 -2.58 21.00 21.56
N MET A 297 -1.85 19.95 21.96
CA MET A 297 -1.88 19.53 23.36
C MET A 297 -0.90 20.41 24.13
#